data_AF-A0A1V4V8T0-F1
#
_entry.id   AF-A0A1V4V8T0-F1
#
_cell.length_a   1.000
_cell.length_b   1.000
_cell.length_c   1.000
_cell.angle_alpha   90.00
_cell.angle_beta   90.00
_cell.angle_gamma   90.00
#
_symmetry.space_group_name_H-M   'P 1'
#
loop_
_entity.id
_entity.type
_entity.pdbx_description
1 polymer ?
#
loop_
_entity_poly.entity_id
_entity_poly.type
_entity_poly.pdbx_seq_one_letter_code
_entity_poly.pdbx_strand_id
1 'polypeptide(L)'
;MYRADDPTNPGKDFTVKSKVYEQLTLGQRALLMFWVLYGHAHSTAEFYWFVSYYISELKVWPEIKSGIQYFGDDAMYRIYKEIEGVVKARNQEIRGKRRKDTVIDLDDNSELFATVDRLYKLYPKIAPETIKRISTYIRNNPDEFVLLED
;
A
#
# COMPACT_ATOMS: atom_id res chain seq x y z
N MET A 1 -1.14 -17.55 -13.75
CA MET A 1 -0.60 -16.59 -14.73
C MET A 1 -1.71 -15.57 -15.03
N TYR A 2 -1.71 -14.45 -14.31
CA TYR A 2 -2.74 -13.41 -14.45
C TYR A 2 -2.52 -12.70 -15.81
N ARG A 3 -3.47 -12.85 -16.74
CA ARG A 3 -3.46 -12.12 -18.01
C ARG A 3 -4.08 -10.74 -17.77
N ALA A 4 -3.32 -9.69 -18.03
CA ALA A 4 -3.71 -8.30 -17.82
C ALA A 4 -4.87 -7.80 -18.71
N ASP A 5 -5.39 -8.63 -19.62
CA ASP A 5 -6.19 -8.17 -20.76
C ASP A 5 -7.64 -8.68 -20.81
N ASP A 6 -8.17 -9.21 -19.69
CA ASP A 6 -9.60 -9.55 -19.62
C ASP A 6 -10.47 -8.27 -19.53
N PRO A 7 -11.36 -8.00 -20.50
CA PRO A 7 -12.22 -6.82 -20.52
C PRO A 7 -13.40 -6.90 -19.52
N THR A 8 -13.59 -8.03 -18.82
CA THR A 8 -14.65 -8.19 -17.82
C THR A 8 -14.25 -7.78 -16.40
N ASN A 9 -13.04 -7.25 -16.20
CA ASN A 9 -12.59 -6.76 -14.89
C ASN A 9 -13.08 -5.33 -14.66
N PRO A 10 -14.09 -5.10 -13.79
CA PRO A 10 -14.58 -3.75 -13.46
C PRO A 10 -13.52 -2.87 -12.79
N GLY A 11 -12.35 -3.43 -12.46
CA GLY A 11 -11.22 -2.73 -11.90
C GLY A 11 -10.45 -1.77 -12.83
N LYS A 12 -10.76 -1.71 -14.13
CA LYS A 12 -9.94 -0.98 -15.12
C LYS A 12 -10.25 0.50 -15.31
N ASP A 13 -11.42 0.99 -14.93
CA ASP A 13 -11.74 2.42 -15.13
C ASP A 13 -11.32 3.24 -13.90
N PHE A 14 -10.08 3.75 -13.94
CA PHE A 14 -9.52 4.61 -12.88
C PHE A 14 -10.41 5.82 -12.58
N THR A 15 -11.11 6.33 -13.60
CA THR A 15 -12.05 7.45 -13.51
C THR A 15 -13.30 7.12 -12.71
N VAL A 16 -13.83 5.90 -12.83
CA VAL A 16 -14.97 5.42 -12.03
C VAL A 16 -14.54 5.16 -10.58
N LYS A 17 -13.33 4.61 -10.38
CA LYS A 17 -12.77 4.39 -9.03
C LYS A 17 -12.51 5.70 -8.28
N SER A 18 -12.07 6.77 -8.95
CA SER A 18 -11.87 8.09 -8.33
C SER A 18 -13.17 8.68 -7.79
N LYS A 19 -14.27 8.60 -8.57
CA LYS A 19 -15.58 9.15 -8.14
C LYS A 19 -16.16 8.40 -6.95
N VAL A 20 -16.03 7.07 -6.93
CA VAL A 20 -16.47 6.28 -5.78
C VAL A 20 -15.60 6.58 -4.56
N TYR A 21 -14.28 6.67 -4.73
CA TYR A 21 -13.36 7.07 -3.66
C TYR A 21 -13.71 8.44 -3.08
N GLU A 22 -14.07 9.40 -3.93
CA GLU A 22 -14.49 10.74 -3.53
C GLU A 22 -15.80 10.76 -2.71
N GLN A 23 -16.66 9.75 -2.86
CA GLN A 23 -17.90 9.62 -2.09
C GLN A 23 -17.69 8.93 -0.74
N LEU A 24 -16.56 8.26 -0.53
CA LEU A 24 -16.25 7.60 0.74
C LEU A 24 -15.96 8.63 1.85
N THR A 25 -16.37 8.28 3.07
CA THR A 25 -15.99 9.01 4.29
C THR A 25 -14.46 8.92 4.52
N LEU A 26 -13.94 9.76 5.42
CA LEU A 26 -12.52 9.68 5.79
C LEU A 26 -12.13 8.30 6.35
N GLY A 27 -12.96 7.74 7.24
CA GLY A 27 -12.77 6.39 7.78
C GLY A 27 -12.74 5.32 6.70
N GLN A 28 -13.70 5.34 5.77
CA GLN A 28 -13.77 4.37 4.66
C GLN A 28 -12.56 4.48 3.72
N ARG A 29 -12.10 5.70 3.39
CA ARG A 29 -10.89 5.90 2.60
C ARG A 29 -9.66 5.37 3.32
N ALA A 30 -9.51 5.67 4.61
CA ALA A 30 -8.41 5.18 5.42
C ALA A 30 -8.36 3.65 5.46
N LEU A 31 -9.52 3.01 5.66
CA LEU A 31 -9.67 1.56 5.66
C LEU A 31 -9.29 0.96 4.31
N LEU A 32 -9.86 1.49 3.21
CA LEU A 32 -9.55 1.05 1.85
C LEU A 32 -8.04 1.11 1.58
N MET A 33 -7.41 2.24 1.92
CA MET A 33 -5.99 2.48 1.64
C MET A 33 -5.06 1.58 2.45
N PHE A 34 -5.45 1.14 3.65
CA PHE A 34 -4.74 0.07 4.36
C PHE A 34 -4.77 -1.25 3.57
N TRP A 35 -5.96 -1.66 3.11
CA TRP A 35 -6.15 -2.91 2.38
C TRP A 35 -5.46 -2.93 1.01
N VAL A 36 -5.30 -1.77 0.36
CA VAL A 36 -4.58 -1.64 -0.92
C VAL A 36 -3.18 -2.26 -0.83
N LEU A 37 -2.41 -2.00 0.23
CA LEU A 37 -1.09 -2.62 0.35
C LEU A 37 -1.15 -3.99 1.04
N TYR A 38 -1.95 -4.11 2.10
CA TYR A 38 -1.99 -5.33 2.91
C TYR A 38 -2.51 -6.55 2.14
N GLY A 39 -3.48 -6.38 1.25
CA GLY A 39 -4.02 -7.47 0.42
C GLY A 39 -3.10 -7.91 -0.73
N HIS A 40 -1.92 -7.31 -0.88
CA HIS A 40 -1.05 -7.52 -2.03
C HIS A 40 0.41 -7.86 -1.66
N ALA A 41 0.89 -7.45 -0.48
CA ALA A 41 2.26 -7.68 -0.05
C ALA A 41 2.43 -9.01 0.71
N HIS A 42 2.50 -10.14 -0.01
CA HIS A 42 2.64 -11.49 0.57
C HIS A 42 4.06 -12.07 0.53
N SER A 43 5.01 -11.32 -0.03
CA SER A 43 6.43 -11.66 -0.08
C SER A 43 7.27 -10.39 -0.08
N THR A 44 8.57 -10.51 0.20
CA THR A 44 9.53 -9.40 0.09
C THR A 44 9.50 -8.75 -1.29
N ALA A 45 9.41 -9.56 -2.34
CA ALA A 45 9.35 -9.10 -3.72
C ALA A 45 8.05 -8.35 -4.02
N GLU A 46 6.90 -8.90 -3.64
CA GLU A 46 5.61 -8.23 -3.82
C GLU A 46 5.54 -6.93 -3.02
N PHE A 47 5.99 -6.95 -1.76
CA PHE A 47 6.02 -5.75 -0.92
C PHE A 47 6.81 -4.62 -1.60
N TYR A 48 8.02 -4.91 -2.07
CA TYR A 48 8.82 -3.93 -2.80
C TYR A 48 8.16 -3.47 -4.10
N TRP A 49 7.63 -4.41 -4.87
CA TRP A 49 7.03 -4.11 -6.18
C TRP A 49 5.79 -3.21 -6.04
N PHE A 50 4.87 -3.56 -5.15
CA PHE A 50 3.64 -2.79 -4.92
C PHE A 50 3.96 -1.40 -4.34
N VAL A 51 4.87 -1.30 -3.36
CA VAL A 51 5.29 0.01 -2.84
C VAL A 51 5.90 0.87 -3.94
N SER A 52 6.79 0.29 -4.76
CA SER A 52 7.42 0.99 -5.89
C SER A 52 6.40 1.47 -6.92
N TYR A 53 5.42 0.62 -7.23
CA TYR A 53 4.32 0.91 -8.13
C TYR A 53 3.40 2.02 -7.60
N TYR A 54 3.03 1.97 -6.31
CA TYR A 54 2.20 2.99 -5.66
C TYR A 54 2.89 4.34 -5.52
N ILE A 55 4.22 4.35 -5.36
CA ILE A 55 5.01 5.59 -5.33
C ILE A 55 5.17 6.18 -6.73
N SER A 56 5.51 5.34 -7.72
CA SER A 56 6.06 5.83 -8.99
C SER A 56 5.01 5.95 -10.09
N GLU A 57 4.09 4.99 -10.17
CA GLU A 57 3.15 4.87 -11.28
C GLU A 57 1.76 5.36 -10.86
N LEU A 58 1.18 4.78 -9.81
CA LEU A 58 -0.17 5.17 -9.34
C LEU A 58 -0.18 6.46 -8.53
N LYS A 59 0.94 6.81 -7.89
CA LYS A 59 1.09 8.02 -7.05
C LYS A 59 0.08 8.12 -5.89
N VAL A 60 -0.35 6.98 -5.36
CA VAL A 60 -1.31 6.87 -4.23
C VAL A 60 -0.64 6.61 -2.87
N TRP A 61 0.69 6.63 -2.84
CA TRP A 61 1.46 6.38 -1.61
C TRP A 61 1.16 7.36 -0.45
N PRO A 62 0.96 8.68 -0.70
CA PRO A 62 0.53 9.61 0.35
C PRO A 62 -0.78 9.20 1.02
N GLU A 63 -1.75 8.69 0.26
CA GLU A 63 -3.05 8.25 0.74
C GLU A 63 -2.93 6.96 1.57
N ILE A 64 -2.13 5.99 1.11
CA ILE A 64 -1.79 4.76 1.87
C ILE A 64 -1.20 5.10 3.23
N LYS A 65 -0.25 6.02 3.27
CA LYS A 65 0.33 6.52 4.52
C LYS A 65 -0.68 7.25 5.40
N SER A 66 -1.51 8.09 4.81
CA SER A 66 -2.51 8.88 5.53
C SER A 66 -3.56 7.98 6.18
N GLY A 67 -3.95 6.87 5.54
CA GLY A 67 -4.87 5.90 6.11
C GLY A 67 -4.33 5.27 7.40
N ILE A 68 -3.06 4.87 7.44
CA ILE A 68 -2.44 4.35 8.66
C ILE A 68 -2.31 5.42 9.76
N GLN A 69 -1.98 6.66 9.39
CA GLN A 69 -1.93 7.76 10.35
C GLN A 69 -3.30 8.08 10.95
N TYR A 70 -4.36 8.00 10.15
CA TYR A 70 -5.73 8.20 10.60
C TYR A 70 -6.10 7.23 11.73
N PHE A 71 -5.65 5.98 11.67
CA PHE A 71 -5.85 4.99 12.75
C PHE A 71 -4.84 5.08 13.91
N GLY A 72 -3.92 6.06 13.88
CA GLY A 72 -2.93 6.27 14.93
C GLY A 72 -1.94 5.11 15.11
N ASP A 73 -1.62 4.37 14.03
CA ASP A 73 -0.65 3.29 14.08
C ASP A 73 0.75 3.76 13.67
N ASP A 74 1.45 4.34 14.64
CA ASP A 74 2.83 4.81 14.47
C ASP A 74 3.82 3.70 14.10
N ALA A 75 3.57 2.46 14.51
CA ALA A 75 4.46 1.33 14.26
C ALA A 75 4.42 0.94 12.78
N MET A 76 3.22 0.77 12.23
CA MET A 76 3.03 0.53 10.80
C MET A 76 3.49 1.74 9.97
N TYR A 77 3.21 2.96 10.45
CA TYR A 77 3.62 4.19 9.76
C TYR A 77 5.14 4.29 9.60
N ARG A 78 5.92 3.88 10.62
CA ARG A 78 7.39 3.85 10.53
C ARG A 78 7.87 2.92 9.43
N ILE A 79 7.29 1.73 9.29
CA ILE A 79 7.62 0.81 8.18
C ILE A 79 7.37 1.51 6.84
N TYR A 80 6.20 2.15 6.69
CA TYR A 80 5.85 2.84 5.44
C TYR A 80 6.82 3.96 5.09
N LYS A 81 7.26 4.75 6.07
CA LYS A 81 8.29 5.78 5.83
C LYS A 81 9.64 5.19 5.47
N GLU A 82 10.07 4.13 6.13
CA GLU A 82 11.36 3.49 5.84
C GLU A 82 11.38 2.91 4.42
N ILE A 83 10.35 2.15 4.02
CA ILE A 83 10.30 1.59 2.66
C ILE A 83 10.15 2.67 1.59
N GLU A 84 9.44 3.76 1.87
CA GLU A 84 9.38 4.91 0.97
C GLU A 84 10.77 5.52 0.73
N GLY A 85 11.56 5.65 1.81
CA GLY A 85 12.95 6.13 1.73
C GLY A 85 13.80 5.23 0.83
N VAL A 86 13.70 3.91 1.02
CA VAL A 86 14.41 2.89 0.21
C VAL A 86 14.05 3.03 -1.26
N VAL A 87 12.74 3.05 -1.59
CA VAL A 87 12.27 3.16 -2.98
C VAL A 87 12.69 4.50 -3.61
N LYS A 88 12.60 5.60 -2.87
CA LYS A 88 13.00 6.92 -3.39
C LYS A 88 14.51 6.99 -3.66
N ALA A 89 15.34 6.46 -2.76
CA ALA A 89 16.78 6.37 -2.97
C ALA A 89 17.09 5.54 -4.22
N ARG A 90 16.47 4.36 -4.35
CA ARG A 90 16.65 3.50 -5.53
C ARG A 90 16.22 4.19 -6.82
N ASN A 91 15.06 4.84 -6.83
CA ASN A 91 14.57 5.60 -7.98
C ASN A 91 15.53 6.73 -8.40
N GLN A 92 16.27 7.32 -7.46
CA GLN A 92 17.29 8.32 -7.76
C GLN A 92 18.54 7.68 -8.39
N GLU A 93 19.01 6.54 -7.88
CA GLU A 93 20.17 5.81 -8.41
C GLU A 93 19.98 5.36 -9.87
N ILE A 94 18.77 4.92 -10.21
CA ILE A 94 18.46 4.41 -11.56
C ILE A 94 17.94 5.49 -12.52
N ARG A 95 17.86 6.75 -12.07
CA ARG A 95 17.37 7.88 -12.87
C ARG A 95 18.21 8.02 -14.15
N GLY A 96 17.59 7.85 -15.30
CA GLY A 96 18.25 7.91 -16.61
C GLY A 96 18.62 6.54 -17.21
N LYS A 97 18.51 5.45 -16.45
CA LYS A 97 18.52 4.08 -16.99
C LYS A 97 17.11 3.72 -17.44
N ARG A 98 16.97 2.99 -18.57
CA ARG A 98 15.66 2.55 -19.08
C ARG A 98 15.03 1.66 -18.01
N ARG A 99 13.86 2.03 -17.47
CA ARG A 99 13.04 1.22 -16.55
C ARG A 99 12.55 -0.05 -17.27
N LYS A 100 13.45 -0.99 -17.52
CA LYS A 100 13.04 -2.37 -17.78
C LYS A 100 13.09 -3.06 -16.43
N ASP A 101 11.90 -3.23 -15.87
CA ASP A 101 11.58 -4.26 -14.89
C ASP A 101 12.06 -3.98 -13.44
N THR A 102 11.24 -3.23 -12.69
CA THR A 102 11.35 -3.03 -11.22
C THR A 102 11.28 -4.33 -10.39
N VAL A 103 10.91 -5.46 -11.02
CA VAL A 103 10.94 -6.80 -10.39
C VAL A 103 12.36 -7.39 -10.37
N ILE A 104 13.21 -7.03 -11.34
CA ILE A 104 14.57 -7.59 -11.49
C ILE A 104 15.57 -6.94 -10.51
N ASP A 105 15.18 -5.82 -9.89
CA ASP A 105 16.06 -5.01 -9.02
C ASP A 105 16.48 -5.69 -7.71
N LEU A 106 15.68 -6.62 -7.17
CA LEU A 106 15.99 -7.29 -5.91
C LEU A 106 16.96 -8.47 -6.07
N ASP A 107 16.87 -9.18 -7.19
CA ASP A 107 17.70 -10.37 -7.45
C ASP A 107 19.17 -9.98 -7.70
N ASP A 108 19.40 -8.81 -8.30
CA ASP A 108 20.73 -8.30 -8.66
C ASP A 108 21.36 -7.38 -7.59
N ASN A 109 20.64 -7.07 -6.50
CA ASN A 109 21.11 -6.16 -5.45
C ASN A 109 20.84 -6.73 -4.04
N SER A 110 21.84 -7.44 -3.50
CA SER A 110 21.75 -8.11 -2.20
C SER A 110 21.55 -7.16 -1.01
N GLU A 111 22.08 -5.93 -1.09
CA GLU A 111 21.92 -4.92 -0.03
C GLU A 111 20.50 -4.35 -0.02
N LEU A 112 19.96 -4.04 -1.21
CA LEU A 112 18.57 -3.63 -1.36
C LEU A 112 17.64 -4.74 -0.87
N PHE A 113 17.89 -5.99 -1.30
CA PHE A 113 17.12 -7.14 -0.84
C PHE A 113 17.15 -7.28 0.68
N ALA A 114 18.33 -7.26 1.31
CA ALA A 114 18.44 -7.39 2.76
C ALA A 114 17.68 -6.29 3.51
N THR A 115 17.71 -5.06 2.99
CA THR A 115 17.00 -3.92 3.58
C THR A 115 15.49 -4.08 3.47
N VAL A 116 14.99 -4.42 2.27
CA VAL A 116 13.56 -4.66 2.02
C VAL A 116 13.06 -5.86 2.81
N ASP A 117 13.82 -6.96 2.84
CA ASP A 117 13.48 -8.20 3.54
C ASP A 117 13.35 -7.97 5.06
N ARG A 118 14.24 -7.16 5.64
CA ARG A 118 14.12 -6.73 7.05
C ARG A 118 12.81 -6.01 7.31
N LEU A 119 12.43 -5.06 6.46
CA LEU A 119 11.17 -4.32 6.58
C LEU A 119 9.96 -5.23 6.36
N TYR A 120 10.01 -6.07 5.34
CA TYR A 120 8.96 -7.04 5.06
C TYR A 120 8.79 -8.03 6.21
N LYS A 121 9.85 -8.50 6.88
CA LYS A 121 9.72 -9.39 8.05
C LYS A 121 9.06 -8.72 9.26
N LEU A 122 9.10 -7.40 9.36
CA LEU A 122 8.42 -6.64 10.43
C LEU A 122 6.95 -6.39 10.08
N TYR A 123 6.65 -6.17 8.80
CA TYR A 123 5.33 -5.83 8.29
C TYR A 123 4.19 -6.80 8.71
N PRO A 124 4.23 -8.11 8.44
CA PRO A 124 3.19 -9.05 8.84
C PRO A 124 3.21 -9.34 10.35
N LYS A 125 4.29 -8.99 11.07
CA LYS A 125 4.33 -9.10 12.54
C LYS A 125 3.56 -7.96 13.21
N ILE A 126 3.55 -6.78 12.60
CA ILE A 126 2.84 -5.60 13.12
C ILE A 126 1.38 -5.59 12.64
N ALA A 127 1.10 -6.11 11.43
CA ALA A 127 -0.23 -6.10 10.84
C ALA A 127 -1.38 -6.61 11.74
N PRO A 128 -1.23 -7.67 12.57
CA PRO A 128 -2.30 -8.10 13.47
C PRO A 128 -2.71 -7.00 14.48
N GLU A 129 -1.75 -6.25 15.01
CA GLU A 129 -2.03 -5.15 15.93
C GLU A 129 -2.64 -3.95 15.18
N THR A 130 -2.20 -3.67 13.95
CA THR A 130 -2.84 -2.70 13.06
C THR A 130 -4.31 -3.03 12.81
N ILE A 131 -4.61 -4.29 12.46
CA ILE A 131 -5.98 -4.77 12.22
C ILE A 131 -6.82 -4.66 13.49
N LYS A 132 -6.25 -4.97 14.65
CA LYS A 132 -6.94 -4.82 15.94
C LYS A 132 -7.26 -3.36 16.26
N ARG A 133 -6.35 -2.43 15.96
CA ARG A 133 -6.56 -0.97 16.11
C ARG A 133 -7.66 -0.50 15.19
N ILE A 134 -7.58 -0.83 13.90
CA ILE A 134 -8.62 -0.49 12.91
C ILE A 134 -9.98 -1.04 13.35
N SER A 135 -10.04 -2.31 13.74
CA SER A 135 -11.29 -2.94 14.18
C SER A 135 -11.89 -2.28 15.42
N THR A 136 -11.05 -1.88 16.38
CA THR A 136 -11.49 -1.15 17.57
C THR A 136 -11.98 0.25 17.21
N TYR A 137 -11.29 0.95 16.31
CA TYR A 137 -11.72 2.26 15.83
C TYR A 137 -13.09 2.18 15.15
N ILE A 138 -13.29 1.22 14.24
CA ILE A 138 -14.57 1.02 13.54
C ILE A 138 -15.71 0.77 14.52
N ARG A 139 -15.53 -0.11 15.51
CA ARG A 139 -16.56 -0.39 16.53
C ARG A 139 -16.92 0.83 17.38
N ASN A 140 -15.99 1.75 17.58
CA ASN A 140 -16.20 2.96 18.38
C ASN A 140 -16.74 4.13 17.55
N ASN A 141 -16.68 4.06 16.21
CA ASN A 141 -17.09 5.13 15.31
C ASN A 141 -17.91 4.59 14.12
N PRO A 142 -19.00 3.82 14.35
CA PRO A 142 -19.72 3.11 13.30
C PRO A 142 -20.26 4.04 12.20
N ASP A 143 -20.65 5.26 12.54
CA ASP A 143 -21.19 6.28 11.61
C ASP A 143 -20.19 6.68 10.52
N GLU A 144 -18.89 6.48 10.76
CA GLU A 144 -17.86 6.73 9.74
C GLU A 144 -17.74 5.58 8.73
N PHE A 145 -18.34 4.41 8.98
CA PHE A 145 -18.13 3.20 8.17
C PHE A 145 -19.40 2.58 7.63
N VAL A 146 -20.52 2.72 8.33
CA VAL A 146 -21.82 2.14 8.00
C VAL A 146 -22.84 3.26 7.86
N LEU A 147 -23.57 3.27 6.75
CA LEU A 147 -24.85 3.96 6.68
C LEU A 147 -25.87 2.98 7.26
N LEU A 148 -26.39 3.26 8.46
CA LEU A 148 -27.52 2.50 8.98
C LEU A 148 -28.75 2.92 8.16
N GLU A 149 -29.24 2.02 7.30
CA GLU A 149 -30.56 2.15 6.69
C GLU A 149 -31.59 1.69 7.74
N ASP A 150 -32.65 2.50 7.93
CA ASP A 150 -33.78 2.19 8.82
C ASP A 150 -34.64 1.01 8.30
#